data_AF-A0A109BDN6-F1
#
_entry.id   AF-A0A109BDN6-F1
#
_cell.length_a   1.000
_cell.length_b   1.000
_cell.length_c   1.000
_cell.angle_alpha   90.00
_cell.angle_beta   90.00
_cell.angle_gamma   90.00
#
_symmetry.space_group_name_H-M   'P 1'
#
loop_
_entity.id
_entity.type
_entity.pdbx_description
1 polymer ?
#
loop_
_entity_poly.entity_id
_entity_poly.type
_entity_poly.pdbx_seq_one_letter_code
_entity_poly.pdbx_strand_id
1 'polypeptide(L)'
;MHDDLQIRRRRAAYRAAHRGTKEMDIVLGRYADAHLESMTAEALTLFEELLAEADPVITRWFTAGTDGEEAGQLTGLVADLRAFHGLEHGVSGVFLETR
;
A
#
# COMPACT_ATOMS: atom_id res chain seq x y z
N MET A 1 -7.50 -6.20 24.41
CA MET A 1 -6.51 -5.35 23.71
C MET A 1 -5.96 -5.95 22.40
N HIS A 2 -6.52 -7.05 21.86
CA HIS A 2 -6.22 -7.51 20.49
C HIS A 2 -7.25 -6.97 19.46
N ASP A 3 -8.39 -6.50 19.97
CA ASP A 3 -9.50 -5.95 19.20
C ASP A 3 -9.13 -4.61 18.55
N ASP A 4 -8.37 -3.77 19.26
CA ASP A 4 -7.90 -2.47 18.76
C ASP A 4 -7.09 -2.57 17.47
N LEU A 5 -6.21 -3.57 17.38
CA LEU A 5 -5.39 -3.78 16.19
C LEU A 5 -6.26 -4.25 15.01
N GLN A 6 -7.17 -5.19 15.24
CA GLN A 6 -8.10 -5.66 14.20
C GLN A 6 -9.06 -4.56 13.73
N ILE A 7 -9.51 -3.68 14.64
CA ILE A 7 -10.32 -2.50 14.29
C ILE A 7 -9.52 -1.53 13.42
N ARG A 8 -8.28 -1.19 13.82
CA ARG A 8 -7.41 -0.31 13.02
C ARG A 8 -7.19 -0.90 11.63
N ARG A 9 -6.92 -2.21 11.58
CA ARG A 9 -6.73 -2.94 10.32
C ARG A 9 -7.93 -2.82 9.39
N ARG A 10 -9.13 -3.11 9.91
CA ARG A 10 -10.37 -3.00 9.15
C ARG A 10 -10.65 -1.57 8.67
N ARG A 11 -10.35 -0.56 9.49
CA ARG A 11 -10.47 0.86 9.10
C ARG A 11 -9.48 1.23 8.00
N ALA A 12 -8.24 0.76 8.08
CA ALA A 12 -7.24 1.01 7.07
C ALA A 12 -7.61 0.34 5.74
N ALA A 13 -8.05 -0.92 5.75
CA ALA A 13 -8.57 -1.61 4.56
C ALA A 13 -9.75 -0.86 3.93
N TYR A 14 -10.70 -0.39 4.75
CA TYR A 14 -11.83 0.39 4.26
C TYR A 14 -11.39 1.68 3.58
N ARG A 15 -10.44 2.43 4.16
CA ARG A 15 -9.88 3.65 3.57
C ARG A 15 -9.10 3.38 2.29
N ALA A 16 -8.37 2.27 2.23
CA ALA A 16 -7.66 1.83 1.02
C ALA A 16 -8.64 1.54 -0.13
N ALA A 17 -9.80 0.97 0.18
CA ALA A 17 -10.85 0.59 -0.77
C ALA A 17 -12.01 1.62 -0.90
N HIS A 18 -11.82 2.85 -0.39
CA HIS A 18 -12.76 3.96 -0.60
C HIS A 18 -11.97 5.23 -0.98
N ARG A 19 -11.14 5.12 -2.00
CA ARG A 19 -10.34 6.24 -2.50
C ARG A 19 -11.01 7.01 -3.63
N GLY A 20 -10.48 8.20 -3.91
CA GLY A 20 -11.02 9.10 -4.95
C GLY A 20 -10.83 8.57 -6.38
N THR A 21 -9.88 7.64 -6.58
CA THR A 21 -9.60 7.03 -7.88
C THR A 21 -9.75 5.51 -7.84
N LYS A 22 -10.47 4.95 -8.82
CA LYS A 22 -10.72 3.50 -8.94
C LYS A 22 -9.44 2.68 -9.08
N GLU A 23 -8.41 3.24 -9.69
CA GLU A 23 -7.12 2.57 -9.86
C GLU A 23 -6.40 2.40 -8.51
N MET A 24 -6.29 3.47 -7.73
CA MET A 24 -5.67 3.41 -6.40
C MET A 24 -6.46 2.55 -5.43
N ASP A 25 -7.78 2.50 -5.58
CA ASP A 25 -8.67 1.62 -4.84
C ASP A 25 -8.28 0.14 -5.00
N ILE A 26 -8.07 -0.29 -6.25
CA ILE A 26 -7.68 -1.66 -6.57
C ILE A 26 -6.26 -1.95 -6.11
N VAL A 27 -5.32 -1.03 -6.37
CA VAL A 27 -3.90 -1.19 -6.03
C VAL A 27 -3.72 -1.31 -4.52
N LEU A 28 -4.24 -0.35 -3.74
CA LEU A 28 -4.12 -0.36 -2.28
C LEU A 28 -5.02 -1.41 -1.63
N GLY A 29 -6.21 -1.66 -2.19
CA GLY A 29 -7.13 -2.67 -1.69
C GLY A 29 -6.54 -4.08 -1.75
N ARG A 30 -5.91 -4.45 -2.87
CA ARG A 30 -5.23 -5.76 -3.02
C ARG A 30 -4.03 -5.90 -2.09
N TYR A 31 -3.24 -4.85 -1.95
CA TYR A 31 -2.10 -4.84 -1.05
C TYR A 31 -2.54 -4.97 0.42
N ALA A 32 -3.59 -4.22 0.80
CA ALA A 32 -4.22 -4.30 2.10
C ALA A 32 -4.74 -5.72 2.39
N ASP A 33 -5.51 -6.31 1.48
CA ASP A 33 -6.03 -7.67 1.69
C ASP A 33 -4.93 -8.69 1.98
N ALA A 34 -3.81 -8.62 1.26
CA ALA A 34 -2.70 -9.57 1.39
C ALA A 34 -1.77 -9.33 2.61
N HIS A 35 -1.47 -8.07 2.95
CA HIS A 35 -0.44 -7.76 3.97
C HIS A 35 -1.03 -7.41 5.34
N LEU A 36 -2.24 -6.88 5.37
CA LEU A 36 -2.77 -6.16 6.53
C LEU A 36 -3.15 -7.13 7.67
N GLU A 37 -3.39 -8.42 7.37
CA GLU A 37 -3.53 -9.49 8.36
C GLU A 37 -2.22 -9.83 9.10
N SER A 38 -1.08 -9.74 8.41
CA SER A 38 0.27 -10.02 8.93
C SER A 38 1.00 -8.76 9.43
N MET A 39 0.51 -7.57 9.09
CA MET A 39 1.12 -6.30 9.52
C MET A 39 1.14 -6.14 11.04
N THR A 40 2.30 -5.80 11.59
CA THR A 40 2.43 -5.40 13.00
C THR A 40 1.78 -4.03 13.25
N ALA A 41 1.62 -3.65 14.52
CA ALA A 41 1.08 -2.34 14.87
C ALA A 41 1.89 -1.17 14.30
N GLU A 42 3.21 -1.33 14.15
CA GLU A 42 4.12 -0.34 13.56
C GLU A 42 3.91 -0.25 12.04
N ALA A 43 3.86 -1.39 11.34
CA ALA A 43 3.59 -1.42 9.91
C ALA A 43 2.21 -0.86 9.57
N LEU A 44 1.22 -1.11 10.41
CA LEU A 44 -0.11 -0.54 10.26
C LEU A 44 -0.11 0.98 10.44
N THR A 45 0.69 1.52 11.36
CA THR A 45 0.86 2.98 11.51
C THR A 45 1.44 3.59 10.24
N LEU A 46 2.48 3.00 9.66
CA LEU A 46 3.04 3.44 8.38
C LEU A 46 2.01 3.37 7.25
N PHE A 47 1.22 2.30 7.21
CA PHE A 47 0.15 2.18 6.22
C PHE A 47 -0.95 3.23 6.43
N GLU A 48 -1.30 3.57 7.67
CA GLU A 48 -2.23 4.66 7.96
C GLU A 48 -1.68 6.03 7.56
N GLU A 49 -0.37 6.26 7.68
CA GLU A 49 0.29 7.47 7.18
C GLU A 49 0.28 7.54 5.65
N LEU A 50 0.60 6.44 4.96
CA LEU A 50 0.40 6.35 3.51
C LEU A 50 -1.06 6.63 3.13
N LEU A 51 -2.00 6.18 3.97
CA LEU A 51 -3.41 6.44 3.74
C LEU A 51 -3.83 7.90 3.94
N ALA A 52 -3.06 8.67 4.71
CA ALA A 52 -3.27 10.10 4.91
C ALA A 52 -2.78 10.94 3.70
N GLU A 53 -1.91 10.38 2.87
CA GLU A 53 -1.41 11.04 1.66
C GLU A 53 -2.49 11.17 0.57
N ALA A 54 -2.35 12.22 -0.23
CA ALA A 54 -3.26 12.49 -1.33
C ALA A 54 -3.08 11.47 -2.47
N ASP A 55 -4.18 11.01 -3.08
CA ASP A 55 -4.18 10.11 -4.24
C ASP A 55 -3.10 10.45 -5.30
N PRO A 56 -2.98 11.70 -5.81
CA PRO A 56 -1.97 12.01 -6.84
C PRO A 56 -0.52 11.80 -6.37
N VAL A 57 -0.24 11.96 -5.07
CA VAL A 57 1.08 11.72 -4.49
C VAL A 57 1.38 10.22 -4.49
N ILE A 58 0.43 9.42 -4.02
CA ILE A 58 0.57 7.95 -3.96
C ILE A 58 0.66 7.37 -5.37
N THR A 59 -0.16 7.84 -6.31
CA THR A 59 -0.09 7.43 -7.73
C THR A 59 1.27 7.77 -8.35
N ARG A 60 1.82 8.95 -8.04
CA ARG A 60 3.16 9.34 -8.49
C ARG A 60 4.22 8.41 -7.92
N TRP A 61 4.19 8.14 -6.62
CA TRP A 61 5.13 7.23 -5.97
C TRP A 61 5.03 5.79 -6.50
N PHE A 62 3.81 5.33 -6.78
CA PHE A 62 3.55 4.01 -7.36
C PHE A 62 4.12 3.91 -8.79
N THR A 63 3.84 4.90 -9.63
CA THR A 63 4.21 4.88 -11.05
C THR A 63 5.69 5.21 -11.27
N ALA A 64 6.16 6.34 -10.73
CA ALA A 64 7.50 6.86 -10.96
C ALA A 64 8.52 6.34 -9.93
N GLY A 65 8.07 5.80 -8.81
CA GLY A 65 8.92 5.59 -7.64
C GLY A 65 9.02 6.84 -6.78
N THR A 66 9.75 6.71 -5.67
CA THR A 66 10.03 7.81 -4.74
C THR A 66 11.51 7.85 -4.43
N ASP A 67 12.07 9.06 -4.35
CA ASP A 67 13.49 9.31 -4.11
C ASP A 67 13.82 9.32 -2.61
N GLY A 68 13.14 8.55 -1.76
CA GLY A 68 13.44 8.48 -0.33
C GLY A 68 13.06 9.72 0.49
N GLU A 69 13.33 10.93 0.00
CA GLU A 69 13.10 12.19 0.71
C GLU A 69 11.62 12.56 0.79
N GLU A 70 10.85 12.27 -0.27
CA GLU A 70 9.41 12.59 -0.30
C GLU A 70 8.57 11.62 0.52
N ALA A 71 8.91 10.33 0.49
CA ALA A 71 8.16 9.30 1.22
C ALA A 71 8.73 9.05 2.64
N GLY A 72 9.99 9.40 2.91
CA GLY A 72 10.63 9.24 4.21
C GLY A 72 10.56 7.79 4.72
N GLN A 73 9.88 7.58 5.84
CA GLN A 73 9.66 6.23 6.40
C GLN A 73 8.71 5.35 5.56
N LEU A 74 7.92 5.95 4.68
CA LEU A 74 7.04 5.24 3.76
C LEU A 74 7.79 4.68 2.54
N THR A 75 9.05 5.06 2.30
CA THR A 75 9.82 4.59 1.14
C THR A 75 9.89 3.07 1.07
N GLY A 76 10.11 2.39 2.21
CA GLY A 76 10.11 0.93 2.27
C GLY A 76 8.74 0.34 1.92
N LEU A 77 7.66 0.95 2.42
CA LEU A 77 6.28 0.52 2.16
C LEU A 77 5.88 0.75 0.71
N VAL A 78 6.27 1.87 0.11
CA VAL A 78 6.04 2.18 -1.31
C VAL A 78 6.82 1.21 -2.20
N ALA A 79 8.07 0.91 -1.85
CA ALA A 79 8.87 -0.07 -2.58
C ALA A 79 8.23 -1.46 -2.53
N ASP A 80 7.77 -1.89 -1.35
CA ASP A 80 7.06 -3.16 -1.15
C ASP A 80 5.73 -3.21 -1.91
N LEU A 81 4.95 -2.12 -1.88
CA LEU A 81 3.72 -1.97 -2.68
C LEU A 81 4.01 -2.14 -4.18
N ARG A 82 5.06 -1.49 -4.69
CA ARG A 82 5.45 -1.61 -6.10
C ARG A 82 5.91 -3.02 -6.43
N ALA A 83 6.67 -3.67 -5.54
CA ALA A 83 7.11 -5.05 -5.71
C ALA A 83 5.93 -6.03 -5.75
N PHE A 84 4.97 -5.87 -4.85
CA PHE A 84 3.74 -6.68 -4.82
C PHE A 84 2.94 -6.58 -6.13
N HIS A 85 2.94 -5.42 -6.77
CA HIS A 85 2.29 -5.19 -8.08
C HIS A 85 3.19 -5.46 -9.29
N GLY A 86 4.41 -5.98 -9.09
CA GLY A 86 5.33 -6.35 -10.16
C GLY A 86 5.98 -5.17 -10.89
N LEU A 87 6.03 -3.99 -10.27
CA LEU A 87 6.68 -2.78 -10.81
C LEU A 87 8.17 -2.69 -10.46
N GLU A 88 8.81 -3.82 -10.17
CA GLU A 88 10.22 -3.87 -9.80
C GLU A 88 11.14 -3.49 -10.96
N HIS A 89 12.20 -2.75 -10.64
CA HIS A 89 13.25 -2.39 -11.56
C HIS A 89 14.08 -3.63 -11.92
N GLY A 90 13.55 -4.45 -12.83
CA GLY A 90 14.28 -5.48 -13.57
C GLY A 90 14.82 -6.65 -12.74
N VAL A 91 13.95 -7.54 -12.25
CA VAL A 91 14.23 -8.98 -12.21
C VAL A 91 12.97 -9.78 -12.49
N SER A 92 12.96 -10.41 -13.66
CA SER A 92 12.27 -11.64 -14.06
C SER A 92 11.12 -12.17 -13.21
N GLY A 93 9.93 -12.20 -13.83
CA GLY A 93 9.15 -13.44 -13.89
C GLY A 93 7.76 -13.41 -13.26
N VAL A 94 6.77 -13.33 -14.14
CA VAL A 94 5.47 -14.04 -14.04
C VAL A 94 4.58 -13.65 -12.86
N PHE A 95 3.61 -12.75 -13.07
CA PHE A 95 2.20 -13.04 -12.75
C PHE A 95 1.22 -12.03 -13.37
N LEU A 96 0.79 -12.28 -14.60
CA LEU A 96 -0.46 -11.77 -15.16
C LEU A 96 -1.34 -12.99 -15.41
N GLU A 97 -2.12 -13.41 -14.42
CA GLU A 97 -3.32 -14.21 -14.67
C GLU A 97 -4.34 -14.01 -13.53
N THR A 98 -5.17 -12.98 -13.68
CA THR A 98 -6.51 -12.98 -13.08
C THR A 98 -7.46 -13.40 -14.20
N ARG A 99 -7.93 -14.65 -14.13
CA ARG A 99 -9.12 -15.10 -14.87
C ARG A 99 -10.37 -14.60 -14.18
#